data_AF-N9NA91-F1
#
_entry.id   AF-N9NA91-F1
#
_cell.length_a   1.000
_cell.length_b   1.000
_cell.length_c   1.000
_cell.angle_alpha   90.00
_cell.angle_beta   90.00
_cell.angle_gamma   90.00
#
_symmetry.space_group_name_H-M   'P 1'
#
loop_
_entity.id
_entity.type
_entity.pdbx_description
1 polymer ?
#
loop_
_entity_poly.entity_id
_entity_poly.type
_entity_poly.pdbx_seq_one_letter_code
_entity_poly.pdbx_strand_id
1 'polypeptide(L)' 'MELDFWRQFLLYALFVNYSILIFWFLIIVFARDWVKQLHGKWFQLSDSTFDAIHYAGMALYKIGIFLFNLVPLLALYLM' A
#
# COMPACT_ATOMS: atom_id res chain seq x y z
N MET A 1 -13.18 -10.93 -24.04
CA MET A 1 -12.46 -9.70 -24.47
C MET A 1 -12.57 -8.60 -23.42
N GLU A 2 -13.76 -8.05 -23.14
CA GLU A 2 -13.94 -7.03 -22.08
C GLU A 2 -13.66 -7.56 -20.65
N LEU A 3 -14.22 -8.72 -20.29
CA LEU A 3 -13.97 -9.37 -18.99
C LEU A 3 -12.49 -9.72 -18.79
N ASP A 4 -11.81 -10.17 -19.84
CA ASP A 4 -10.38 -10.50 -19.80
C ASP A 4 -9.52 -9.25 -19.60
N PHE A 5 -9.89 -8.13 -20.25
CA PHE A 5 -9.25 -6.84 -20.03
C PHE A 5 -9.38 -6.40 -18.57
N TRP A 6 -10.59 -6.44 -17.99
CA TRP A 6 -10.81 -6.02 -16.60
C TRP A 6 -10.10 -6.92 -15.59
N ARG A 7 -10.10 -8.24 -15.81
CA ARG A 7 -9.34 -9.19 -14.98
C ARG A 7 -7.84 -8.87 -15.03
N GLN A 8 -7.29 -8.65 -16.22
CA GLN A 8 -5.87 -8.36 -16.38
C GLN A 8 -5.49 -7.00 -15.79
N PHE A 9 -6.31 -5.98 -15.98
CA PHE A 9 -6.13 -4.66 -15.39
C PHE A 9 -6.13 -4.73 -13.86
N LEU A 10 -7.14 -5.36 -13.26
CA LEU A 10 -7.23 -5.51 -11.81
C LEU A 10 -6.10 -6.38 -11.24
N LEU A 11 -5.64 -7.40 -11.96
CA LEU A 11 -4.51 -8.24 -11.57
C LEU A 11 -3.20 -7.43 -11.54
N TYR A 12 -2.90 -6.66 -12.60
CA TYR A 12 -1.71 -5.81 -12.61
C TYR A 12 -1.80 -4.68 -11.60
N ALA A 13 -2.98 -4.08 -11.43
CA ALA A 13 -3.18 -3.06 -10.41
C ALA A 13 -2.99 -3.65 -9.00
N LEU A 14 -3.51 -4.84 -8.72
CA LEU A 14 -3.27 -5.55 -7.46
C LEU A 14 -1.78 -5.78 -7.23
N PHE A 15 -1.06 -6.29 -8.23
CA PHE A 15 0.38 -6.54 -8.16
C PHE A 15 1.20 -5.27 -7.89
N VAL A 16 0.93 -4.19 -8.61
CA VAL A 16 1.64 -2.92 -8.46
C VAL A 16 1.37 -2.31 -7.08
N ASN A 17 0.10 -2.25 -6.64
CA ASN A 17 -0.21 -1.68 -5.33
C ASN A 17 0.39 -2.51 -4.18
N TYR A 18 0.40 -3.85 -4.28
CA TYR A 18 1.09 -4.68 -3.29
C TYR A 18 2.60 -4.48 -3.29
N SER A 19 3.21 -4.29 -4.47
CA SER A 19 4.64 -3.98 -4.58
C SER A 19 4.99 -2.66 -3.90
N ILE A 20 4.15 -1.63 -4.06
CA ILE A 20 4.27 -0.34 -3.37
C ILE A 20 4.14 -0.53 -1.84
N LEU A 21 3.13 -1.27 -1.40
CA LEU A 21 2.90 -1.53 0.03
C LEU A 21 4.09 -2.28 0.66
N ILE A 22 4.61 -3.30 -0.02
CA ILE A 22 5.78 -4.05 0.44
C ILE A 22 7.02 -3.15 0.46
N PHE A 23 7.26 -2.37 -0.59
CA PHE A 23 8.39 -1.45 -0.64
C PHE A 23 8.33 -0.41 0.49
N TRP A 24 7.15 0.17 0.74
CA TRP A 24 6.89 1.07 1.86
C TRP A 24 7.22 0.37 3.19
N PHE A 25 6.67 -0.83 3.42
CA PHE A 25 6.97 -1.62 4.62
C PHE A 25 8.47 -1.87 4.81
N LEU A 26 9.18 -2.29 3.75
CA LEU A 26 10.62 -2.56 3.79
C LEU A 26 11.41 -1.29 4.12
N ILE A 27 11.05 -0.14 3.53
CA ILE A 27 11.67 1.14 3.86
C ILE A 27 11.51 1.47 5.35
N ILE A 28 10.31 1.28 5.91
CA ILE A 28 10.06 1.63 7.31
C ILE A 28 10.72 0.63 8.27
N VAL A 29 10.85 -0.64 7.91
CA VAL A 29 11.56 -1.63 8.73
C VAL A 29 13.08 -1.43 8.70
N PHE A 30 13.67 -1.22 7.52
CA PHE A 30 15.12 -1.21 7.35
C PHE A 30 15.75 0.18 7.37
N ALA A 31 15.00 1.22 7.01
CA ALA A 31 15.49 2.60 6.86
C ALA A 31 14.69 3.61 7.69
N ARG A 32 14.03 3.16 8.77
CA ARG A 32 13.18 3.98 9.65
C ARG A 32 13.81 5.32 10.01
N ASP A 33 15.04 5.27 10.56
CA ASP A 33 15.70 6.46 11.09
C ASP A 33 16.10 7.43 9.97
N TRP A 34 16.46 6.91 8.79
CA TRP A 34 16.73 7.73 7.62
C TRP A 34 15.45 8.45 7.14
N VAL A 35 14.33 7.74 7.06
CA VAL A 35 13.03 8.33 6.70
C VAL A 35 12.61 9.37 7.72
N LYS A 36 12.76 9.07 9.02
CA LYS A 36 12.44 10.01 10.09
C LYS A 36 13.33 11.25 10.04
N GLN A 37 14.63 11.13 9.78
CA GLN A 37 15.52 12.28 9.62
C GLN A 37 15.14 13.12 8.40
N LEU A 38 14.79 12.47 7.29
CA LEU A 38 14.32 13.15 6.08
C LEU A 38 13.06 13.97 6.39
N HIS A 39 12.01 13.34 6.91
CA HIS A 39 10.75 14.02 7.26
C HIS A 39 10.92 15.02 8.41
N GLY A 40 11.87 14.77 9.32
CA GLY A 40 12.24 15.62 10.46
C GLY A 40 12.65 17.03 10.06
N LYS A 41 13.09 17.24 8.81
CA LYS A 41 13.40 18.57 8.25
C LYS A 41 12.17 19.46 8.08
N TRP A 42 10.98 18.85 7.95
CA TRP A 42 9.71 19.56 7.74
C TRP A 42 8.72 19.37 8.89
N PHE A 43 8.81 18.24 9.61
CA PHE A 43 7.85 17.86 10.65
C PHE A 43 8.55 17.32 11.89
N GLN A 44 8.25 17.89 13.06
CA GLN A 44 8.75 17.37 14.34
C GLN A 44 7.80 16.28 14.85
N LEU A 45 8.04 15.03 14.46
CA LEU A 45 7.27 13.87 14.89
C LEU A 45 8.00 13.11 16.00
N SER A 46 7.27 12.77 17.07
CA SER A 46 7.74 11.78 18.04
C SER A 46 7.86 10.40 17.39
N ASP A 47 8.64 9.50 17.99
CA ASP A 47 8.78 8.12 17.50
C ASP A 47 7.43 7.39 17.43
N SER A 48 6.63 7.50 18.48
CA SER A 48 5.30 6.86 18.54
C SER A 48 4.36 7.37 17.46
N THR A 49 4.34 8.68 17.20
CA THR A 49 3.49 9.28 16.17
C THR A 49 3.97 8.91 14.77
N PHE A 50 5.29 8.91 14.55
CA PHE A 50 5.87 8.47 13.29
C PHE A 50 5.46 7.02 12.98
N ASP A 51 5.62 6.11 13.93
CA ASP A 51 5.25 4.70 13.75
C ASP A 51 3.75 4.52 13.52
N ALA A 52 2.92 5.23 14.30
CA ALA A 52 1.47 5.19 14.16
C ALA A 52 1.00 5.66 12.78
N ILE A 53 1.56 6.75 12.24
CA ILE A 53 1.18 7.27 10.92
C ILE A 53 1.54 6.28 9.82
N HIS A 54 2.73 5.68 9.84
CA HIS A 54 3.15 4.74 8.82
C HIS A 54 2.36 3.44 8.90
N TYR A 55 2.12 2.93 10.11
CA TYR A 55 1.29 1.75 10.31
C TYR A 55 -0.16 1.98 9.86
N ALA A 56 -0.77 3.09 10.26
CA ALA A 56 -2.12 3.46 9.86
C ALA A 56 -2.22 3.70 8.35
N GLY A 57 -1.22 4.37 7.76
CA GLY A 57 -1.13 4.59 6.31
C GLY A 57 -1.06 3.28 5.52
N MET A 58 -0.19 2.35 5.94
CA MET A 58 -0.12 1.02 5.35
C MET A 58 -1.41 0.22 5.53
N ALA A 59 -2.06 0.30 6.69
CA ALA A 59 -3.33 -0.37 6.94
C ALA A 59 -4.44 0.17 6.03
N LEU A 60 -4.59 1.49 5.94
CA LEU A 60 -5.56 2.14 5.06
C LEU A 60 -5.31 1.80 3.59
N TYR A 61 -4.05 1.87 3.15
CA TYR A 61 -3.68 1.52 1.79
C TYR A 61 -3.98 0.06 1.47
N LYS A 62 -3.66 -0.87 2.38
CA LYS A 62 -4.00 -2.29 2.26
C LYS A 62 -5.51 -2.52 2.16
N ILE A 63 -6.31 -1.82 2.95
CA ILE A 63 -7.78 -1.87 2.85
C ILE A 63 -8.24 -1.35 1.48
N GLY A 64 -7.65 -0.26 0.98
CA GLY A 64 -7.92 0.25 -0.37
C GLY A 64 -7.63 -0.79 -1.46
N ILE A 65 -6.49 -1.50 -1.38
CA ILE A 65 -6.16 -2.59 -2.30
C ILE A 65 -7.23 -3.69 -2.26
N PHE A 66 -7.73 -4.04 -1.08
CA PHE A 66 -8.79 -5.03 -0.97
C PHE A 66 -10.09 -4.58 -1.63
N LEU A 67 -10.54 -3.37 -1.31
CA LEU A 67 -11.82 -2.86 -1.81
C LEU A 67 -11.82 -2.58 -3.31
N PHE A 68 -10.72 -2.06 -3.86
CA PHE A 68 -10.67 -1.58 -5.24
C PHE A 68 -9.95 -2.50 -6.22
N ASN A 69 -9.19 -3.50 -5.74
CA ASN A 69 -8.47 -4.43 -6.62
C ASN A 69 -8.85 -5.88 -6.35
N LEU A 70 -8.63 -6.38 -5.14
CA LEU A 70 -8.81 -7.80 -4.84
C LEU A 70 -10.27 -8.24 -4.91
N VAL A 71 -11.17 -7.54 -4.21
CA VAL A 71 -12.60 -7.90 -4.19
C VAL A 71 -13.22 -7.83 -5.59
N PRO A 72 -13.02 -6.76 -6.39
CA PRO A 72 -13.50 -6.72 -7.77
C PRO A 72 -12.90 -7.84 -8.65
N LEU A 73 -11.60 -8.12 -8.52
CA LEU A 73 -10.94 -9.20 -9.28
C LEU A 73 -11.56 -10.55 -8.96
N LEU A 74 -11.77 -10.86 -7.68
CA LEU A 74 -12.43 -12.09 -7.24
C LEU A 74 -13.87 -12.16 -7.77
N ALA A 75 -14.62 -11.06 -7.71
CA ALA A 75 -15.97 -11.02 -8.27
C ALA A 75 -15.97 -11.38 -9.77
N LEU A 76 -15.03 -10.83 -10.55
CA LEU A 76 -14.91 -11.18 -11.98
C LEU A 76 -14.51 -12.64 -12.24
N TYR A 77 -13.79 -13.30 -11.33
CA TYR A 77 -13.45 -14.72 -11.47
C TYR A 77 -14.58 -15.66 -11.05
N LEU A 78 -15.49 -15.19 -10.20
CA LEU A 78 -16.66 -15.95 -9.73
C LEU A 78 -17.87 -15.87 -10.69
N MET A 79 -17.87 -14.89 -11.59
CA MET A 79 -18.83 -14.74 -12.70
C MET A 79 -18.42 -15.59 -13.90
#